data_AF-A0A7R9TL84-F1
#
_entry.id   AF-A0A7R9TL84-F1
#
_cell.length_a   1.000
_cell.length_b   1.000
_cell.length_c   1.000
_cell.angle_alpha   90.00
_cell.angle_beta   90.00
_cell.angle_gamma   90.00
#
_symmetry.space_group_name_H-M   'P 1'
#
loop_
_entity.id
_entity.type
_entity.pdbx_description
1 polymer ?
#
loop_
_entity_poly.entity_id
_entity_poly.type
_entity_poly.pdbx_seq_one_letter_code
_entity_poly.pdbx_strand_id
1 'polypeptide(L)'
;LLKCAERGVKLVAYSPLDGGKLAKGDTASDAKVAELMKLLSFIGAINGGKTPSQVALNYLVARGALPIPGCKTASQVQEHAGATGWRLDDNEVETIAEKLDYLKL
;
A
#
# COMPACT_ATOMS: atom_id res chain seq x y z
N LEU A 1 -0.73 10.44 11.63
CA LEU A 1 0.09 11.08 10.57
C LEU A 1 0.11 12.59 10.73
N LEU A 2 -1.03 13.28 10.66
CA LEU A 2 -1.11 14.75 10.82
C LEU A 2 -0.44 15.26 12.11
N LYS A 3 -0.76 14.67 13.27
CA LYS A 3 -0.13 15.03 14.56
C LYS A 3 1.39 14.89 14.59
N CYS A 4 1.97 13.94 13.85
CA CYS A 4 3.42 13.77 13.76
C CYS A 4 4.01 14.86 12.85
N ALA A 5 3.37 15.09 11.70
CA ALA A 5 3.78 16.10 10.73
C ALA A 5 3.77 17.52 11.30
N GLU A 6 2.74 17.88 12.08
CA GLU A 6 2.65 19.16 12.82
C GLU A 6 3.83 19.43 13.76
N ARG A 7 4.54 18.37 14.16
CA ARG A 7 5.70 18.43 15.07
C ARG A 7 7.04 18.29 14.32
N GLY A 8 7.03 18.30 12.99
CA GLY A 8 8.22 18.06 12.17
C GLY A 8 8.72 16.61 12.22
N VAL A 9 7.89 15.66 12.67
CA VAL A 9 8.25 14.24 12.79
C VAL A 9 7.72 13.44 11.60
N LYS A 10 8.62 12.72 10.92
CA LYS A 10 8.24 11.79 9.85
C LYS A 10 7.87 10.42 10.43
N LEU A 11 6.75 9.85 9.98
CA LEU A 11 6.34 8.50 10.37
C LEU A 11 7.01 7.46 9.45
N VAL A 12 7.68 6.47 10.03
CA VAL A 12 8.19 5.29 9.31
C VAL A 12 7.22 4.13 9.51
N ALA A 13 6.67 3.59 8.42
CA ALA A 13 5.72 2.48 8.49
C ALA A 13 6.47 1.14 8.41
N TYR A 14 6.55 0.44 9.55
CA TYR A 14 7.10 -0.91 9.67
C TYR A 14 6.10 -1.96 9.16
N SER A 15 6.61 -3.03 8.52
CA SER A 15 5.80 -4.09 7.91
C SER A 15 4.62 -3.57 7.06
N PRO A 16 4.87 -2.65 6.10
CA PRO A 16 3.81 -1.97 5.35
C PRO A 16 2.96 -2.90 4.46
N LEU A 17 3.38 -4.16 4.28
CA LEU A 17 2.71 -5.17 3.46
C LEU A 17 2.20 -6.36 4.28
N ASP A 18 2.04 -6.17 5.60
CA ASP A 18 1.55 -7.17 6.57
C ASP A 18 2.25 -8.54 6.44
N GLY A 19 3.58 -8.55 6.64
CA GLY A 19 4.38 -9.77 6.47
C GLY A 19 4.45 -10.30 5.03
N GLY A 20 4.00 -9.53 4.04
CA GLY A 20 4.01 -9.88 2.63
C GLY A 20 2.68 -10.41 2.08
N LYS A 21 1.60 -10.40 2.87
CA LYS A 21 0.25 -10.80 2.41
C LYS A 21 -0.22 -9.96 1.22
N LEU A 22 0.09 -8.67 1.24
CA LEU A 22 -0.25 -7.74 0.16
C LEU A 22 0.66 -7.86 -1.09
N ALA A 23 1.70 -8.71 -1.03
CA ALA A 23 2.60 -8.95 -2.16
C ALA A 23 2.41 -10.33 -2.82
N LYS A 24 2.03 -11.36 -2.04
CA LYS A 24 2.02 -12.74 -2.52
C LYS A 24 0.67 -13.22 -3.06
N GLY A 25 -0.40 -12.46 -2.87
CA GLY A 25 -1.76 -12.91 -3.24
C GLY A 25 -2.25 -14.11 -2.43
N ASP A 26 -1.52 -14.54 -1.39
CA ASP A 26 -1.92 -15.57 -0.45
C ASP A 26 -2.92 -14.97 0.56
N THR A 27 -4.09 -14.63 0.02
CA THR A 27 -5.20 -13.99 0.73
C THR A 27 -6.26 -14.99 1.15
N ALA A 28 -6.07 -16.27 0.83
CA ALA A 28 -7.05 -17.34 1.04
C ALA A 28 -7.44 -17.52 2.52
N SER A 29 -6.56 -17.12 3.44
CA SER A 29 -6.82 -17.23 4.89
C SER A 29 -7.53 -16.03 5.51
N ASP A 30 -7.67 -14.89 4.81
CA ASP A 30 -8.30 -13.68 5.36
C ASP A 30 -9.18 -12.97 4.32
N ALA A 31 -10.49 -13.11 4.48
CA ALA A 31 -11.48 -12.52 3.58
C ALA A 31 -11.39 -11.00 3.48
N LYS A 32 -10.98 -10.30 4.55
CA LYS A 32 -10.83 -8.84 4.52
C LYS A 32 -9.63 -8.44 3.69
N VAL A 33 -8.50 -9.12 3.88
CA VAL A 33 -7.28 -8.87 3.09
C VAL A 33 -7.52 -9.22 1.63
N ALA A 34 -8.25 -10.31 1.34
CA ALA A 34 -8.65 -10.66 -0.02
C ALA A 34 -9.49 -9.55 -0.67
N GLU A 35 -10.44 -8.98 0.07
CA GLU A 35 -11.30 -7.90 -0.41
C GLU A 35 -10.54 -6.59 -0.64
N LEU A 36 -9.62 -6.23 0.26
CA LEU A 36 -8.70 -5.10 0.05
C LEU A 36 -7.84 -5.32 -1.20
N MET A 37 -7.30 -6.53 -1.37
CA MET A 37 -6.44 -6.87 -2.51
C MET A 37 -7.15 -6.74 -3.86
N LYS A 38 -8.45 -7.03 -3.94
CA LYS A 38 -9.24 -6.76 -5.17
C LYS A 38 -9.26 -5.28 -5.52
N LEU A 39 -9.50 -4.41 -4.54
CA LEU A 39 -9.49 -2.96 -4.74
C LEU A 39 -8.10 -2.48 -5.20
N LEU A 40 -7.05 -2.89 -4.49
CA LEU A 40 -5.67 -2.52 -4.84
C LEU A 40 -5.29 -3.01 -6.24
N SER A 41 -5.76 -4.21 -6.63
CA SER A 41 -5.53 -4.75 -7.97
C SER A 41 -6.24 -3.93 -9.05
N PHE A 42 -7.49 -3.52 -8.80
CA PHE A 42 -8.25 -2.67 -9.71
C PHE A 42 -7.57 -1.31 -9.90
N ILE A 43 -7.22 -0.63 -8.80
CA ILE A 43 -6.50 0.66 -8.84
C ILE A 43 -5.17 0.51 -9.57
N GLY A 44 -4.44 -0.58 -9.31
CA GLY A 44 -3.19 -0.87 -9.99
C GLY A 44 -3.37 -1.03 -11.50
N ALA A 45 -4.42 -1.72 -11.94
CA ALA A 45 -4.72 -1.92 -13.35
C ALA A 45 -4.97 -0.59 -14.08
N ILE A 46 -5.74 0.33 -13.50
CA ILE A 46 -6.02 1.64 -14.11
C ILE A 46 -4.80 2.59 -14.05
N ASN A 47 -3.83 2.34 -13.16
CA ASN A 47 -2.58 3.11 -13.04
C ASN A 47 -1.42 2.54 -13.87
N GLY A 48 -1.72 1.92 -15.01
CA GLY A 48 -0.70 1.35 -15.89
C GLY A 48 -0.14 0.01 -15.40
N GLY A 49 -1.00 -0.83 -14.83
CA GLY A 49 -0.66 -2.21 -14.46
C GLY A 49 0.22 -2.33 -13.23
N LYS A 50 0.08 -1.43 -12.26
CA LYS A 50 0.79 -1.51 -10.98
C LYS A 50 0.32 -2.71 -10.17
N THR A 51 1.23 -3.33 -9.42
CA THR A 51 0.88 -4.44 -8.55
C THR A 51 0.18 -3.93 -7.28
N PRO A 52 -0.62 -4.76 -6.59
CA PRO A 52 -1.24 -4.37 -5.32
C PRO A 52 -0.22 -3.90 -4.27
N SER A 53 0.97 -4.52 -4.23
CA SER A 53 2.04 -4.11 -3.33
C SER A 53 2.54 -2.70 -3.64
N GLN A 54 2.66 -2.35 -4.93
CA GLN A 54 3.03 -1.01 -5.37
C GLN A 54 1.98 0.03 -5.01
N VAL A 55 0.69 -0.29 -5.20
CA VAL A 55 -0.43 0.59 -4.81
C VAL A 55 -0.44 0.81 -3.30
N ALA A 56 -0.29 -0.24 -2.50
CA ALA A 56 -0.25 -0.12 -1.03
C ALA A 56 0.92 0.75 -0.54
N LEU A 57 2.11 0.59 -1.12
CA LEU A 57 3.27 1.42 -0.80
C LEU A 57 3.06 2.88 -1.23
N ASN A 58 2.50 3.10 -2.43
CA ASN A 58 2.17 4.44 -2.91
C ASN A 58 1.15 5.13 -2.00
N TYR A 59 0.12 4.41 -1.55
CA TYR A 59 -0.88 4.90 -0.59
C TYR A 59 -0.23 5.42 0.70
N LEU A 60 0.69 4.66 1.30
CA LEU A 60 1.40 5.07 2.51
C LEU A 60 2.24 6.34 2.28
N VAL A 61 2.93 6.41 1.13
CA VAL A 61 3.68 7.62 0.73
C VAL A 61 2.74 8.80 0.52
N ALA A 62 1.59 8.59 -0.13
CA ALA A 62 0.61 9.62 -0.41
C ALA A 62 0.00 10.20 0.88
N ARG A 63 -0.17 9.35 1.90
CA ARG A 63 -0.58 9.71 3.27
C ARG A 63 0.52 10.38 4.09
N GLY A 64 1.73 10.50 3.55
CA GLY A 64 2.87 11.18 4.16
C GLY A 64 3.79 10.31 5.02
N ALA A 65 3.58 8.99 5.05
CA ALA A 65 4.45 8.03 5.72
C ALA A 65 5.66 7.67 4.83
N LEU A 66 6.70 7.10 5.45
CA LEU A 66 7.83 6.47 4.76
C LEU A 66 7.77 4.95 5.01
N PRO A 67 7.29 4.14 4.04
CA PRO A 67 7.24 2.70 4.21
C PRO A 67 8.63 2.05 4.10
N ILE A 68 8.87 1.01 4.90
CA ILE A 68 10.08 0.17 4.84
C ILE A 68 9.70 -1.29 4.54
N PRO A 69 9.38 -1.62 3.27
CA PRO A 69 8.99 -2.98 2.92
C PRO A 69 10.17 -3.93 3.04
N GLY A 70 9.95 -5.06 3.71
CA GLY A 70 10.95 -6.13 3.78
C GLY A 70 11.10 -6.83 2.44
N CYS A 71 12.33 -6.93 1.94
CA CYS A 71 12.67 -7.68 0.73
C CYS A 71 13.64 -8.81 1.07
N LYS A 72 13.40 -10.00 0.52
CA LYS A 72 14.30 -11.16 0.62
C LYS A 72 14.99 -11.49 -0.71
N THR A 73 14.48 -10.95 -1.81
CA THR A 73 15.01 -11.21 -3.17
C THR A 73 15.14 -9.91 -3.95
N ALA A 74 16.02 -9.91 -4.96
CA ALA A 74 16.19 -8.77 -5.86
C ALA A 74 14.90 -8.45 -6.65
N SER A 75 14.12 -9.47 -6.99
CA SER A 75 12.82 -9.28 -7.66
C SER A 75 11.83 -8.50 -6.79
N GLN A 76 11.79 -8.76 -5.47
CA GLN A 76 10.96 -7.97 -4.55
C GLN A 76 11.43 -6.51 -4.46
N VAL A 77 12.74 -6.28 -4.46
CA VAL A 77 13.29 -4.92 -4.49
C VAL A 77 12.84 -4.18 -5.75
N GLN A 78 12.96 -4.83 -6.91
CA GLN A 78 12.53 -4.24 -8.19
C GLN A 78 11.02 -3.99 -8.22
N GLU A 79 10.20 -4.93 -7.73
CA GLU A 79 8.76 -4.76 -7.65
C GLU A 79 8.39 -3.56 -6.76
N HIS A 80 8.92 -3.49 -5.54
CA HIS A 80 8.59 -2.42 -4.60
C HIS A 80 9.14 -1.06 -5.06
N ALA A 81 10.28 -1.02 -5.74
CA ALA A 81 10.78 0.20 -6.37
C ALA A 81 9.80 0.76 -7.43
N GLY A 82 9.02 -0.11 -8.08
CA GLY A 82 7.96 0.28 -9.01
C GLY A 82 6.77 1.03 -8.36
N ALA A 83 6.73 1.14 -7.03
CA ALA A 83 5.79 2.00 -6.32
C ALA A 83 6.15 3.50 -6.45
N THR A 84 7.37 3.81 -6.90
CA THR A 84 7.90 5.17 -7.05
C THR A 84 7.73 5.71 -8.47
N GLY A 85 7.86 7.03 -8.64
CA GLY A 85 7.77 7.69 -9.95
C GLY A 85 6.34 7.93 -10.46
N TRP A 86 5.33 7.62 -9.64
CA TRP A 86 3.92 7.92 -9.87
C TRP A 86 3.22 8.20 -8.54
N ARG A 87 1.98 8.63 -8.58
CA ARG A 87 1.21 9.00 -7.38
C ARG A 87 -0.26 8.64 -7.60
N LEU A 88 -0.87 8.03 -6.59
CA LEU A 88 -2.32 7.92 -6.50
C LEU A 88 -2.96 9.31 -6.44
N ASP A 89 -4.10 9.46 -7.08
CA ASP A 89 -4.90 10.68 -6.94
C ASP A 89 -5.67 10.73 -5.61
N ASP A 90 -6.25 11.88 -5.29
CA ASP A 90 -6.94 12.10 -4.03
C ASP A 90 -8.18 11.19 -3.87
N ASN A 91 -8.88 10.86 -4.97
CA ASN A 91 -10.05 9.99 -4.93
C ASN A 91 -9.64 8.53 -4.67
N GLU A 92 -8.55 8.07 -5.26
CA GLU A 92 -7.99 6.74 -5.05
C GLU A 92 -7.50 6.59 -3.60
N VAL A 93 -6.83 7.61 -3.06
CA VAL A 93 -6.41 7.64 -1.66
C VAL A 93 -7.61 7.56 -0.72
N GLU A 94 -8.66 8.34 -0.98
CA GLU A 94 -9.87 8.31 -0.16
C GLU A 94 -10.60 6.97 -0.26
N THR A 95 -10.74 6.42 -1.48
CA THR A 95 -11.36 5.11 -1.72
C THR A 95 -10.65 3.99 -0.95
N ILE A 96 -9.31 4.00 -0.93
CA ILE A 96 -8.55 3.03 -0.14
C ILE A 96 -8.79 3.25 1.36
N ALA A 97 -8.83 4.50 1.82
CA ALA A 97 -9.07 4.83 3.23
C ALA A 97 -10.46 4.35 3.70
N GLU A 98 -11.51 4.64 2.94
CA GLU A 98 -12.88 4.17 3.21
C GLU A 98 -12.97 2.64 3.25
N LYS A 99 -12.29 1.97 2.30
CA LYS A 99 -12.27 0.50 2.26
C LYS A 99 -11.58 -0.09 3.48
N LEU A 100 -10.47 0.49 3.94
CA LEU A 100 -9.77 0.06 5.15
C LEU A 100 -10.66 0.23 6.39
N ASP A 101 -11.34 1.37 6.53
CA ASP A 101 -12.27 1.62 7.63
C ASP A 101 -13.44 0.62 7.63
N TYR A 102 -14.07 0.41 6.47
CA TYR A 102 -15.14 -0.57 6.30
C TYR A 102 -14.72 -2.00 6.69
N LEU A 103 -13.51 -2.41 6.28
CA LEU A 103 -12.95 -3.72 6.59
C LEU A 103 -12.44 -3.82 8.04
N LYS A 104 -12.28 -2.69 8.74
CA LYS A 104 -11.65 -2.60 10.06
C LYS A 104 -10.23 -3.19 10.04
N LEU A 105 -9.44 -2.73 9.07
CA LEU A 105 -8.02 -3.06 8.88
C LEU A 105 -7.12 -1.87 9.25
#